data_AF-A0A944RY07-F1
#
_entry.id   AF-A0A944RY07-F1
#
_cell.length_a   1.000
_cell.length_b   1.000
_cell.length_c   1.000
_cell.angle_alpha   90.00
_cell.angle_beta   90.00
_cell.angle_gamma   90.00
#
_symmetry.space_group_name_H-M   'P 1'
#
loop_
_entity.id
_entity.type
_entity.pdbx_description
1 polymer ?
#
loop_
_entity_poly.entity_id
_entity_poly.type
_entity_poly.pdbx_seq_one_letter_code
_entity_poly.pdbx_strand_id
1 'polypeptide(L)'
;MIETEITHDLTLSTEQTSLLHMHSFLNVLAVLDGTVFLLGDRLTDDAGLEPAAIAITTVIDDLENAERALDHAREVDALEATVMGAIEATLEVNGDAAQADEVRELVEVARTVFEVIHVRVRELLARQQQPDEWLAHSIAQLDQNFRDFLAAVEQNARGRYRIVNNIAAAEPTDYVVHLDIESVDGDTITMPGVLQDVLRDLLANARKYTDPGGEITAGLFDDGHKLRIVVEDKGLGIPEEEIEQVVDYGHRAQNALNKPTMGDGFGLTKAYFVTRQFGGRMWIASQVDVGTRVRIEIEH
;
A
#
# COMPACT_ATOMS: atom_id res chain seq x y z
N MET A 1 -23.87 11.22 5.98
CA MET A 1 -23.20 9.92 6.07
C MET A 1 -23.71 9.18 7.30
N ILE A 2 -24.36 8.03 7.11
CA ILE A 2 -24.70 7.10 8.18
C ILE A 2 -23.46 6.23 8.40
N GLU A 3 -23.08 5.97 9.65
CA GLU A 3 -21.99 5.08 9.99
C GLU A 3 -22.53 3.66 10.18
N THR A 4 -21.98 2.70 9.43
CA THR A 4 -22.41 1.29 9.43
C THR A 4 -21.29 0.42 9.98
N GLU A 5 -21.58 -0.42 10.96
CA GLU A 5 -20.64 -1.45 11.43
C GLU A 5 -20.63 -2.62 10.45
N ILE A 6 -19.44 -3.03 10.03
CA ILE A 6 -19.28 -4.23 9.21
C ILE A 6 -19.23 -5.43 10.15
N THR A 7 -20.15 -6.37 9.98
CA THR A 7 -20.40 -7.44 10.97
C THR A 7 -20.34 -8.86 10.40
N HIS A 8 -20.37 -9.04 9.09
CA HIS A 8 -20.27 -10.37 8.48
C HIS A 8 -18.82 -10.88 8.47
N ASP A 9 -18.65 -12.19 8.51
CA ASP A 9 -17.33 -12.80 8.45
C ASP A 9 -16.83 -12.93 7.00
N LEU A 10 -15.53 -12.71 6.80
CA LEU A 10 -14.88 -13.02 5.52
C LEU A 10 -14.60 -14.52 5.45
N THR A 11 -15.14 -15.18 4.42
CA THR A 11 -14.78 -16.57 4.09
C THR A 11 -13.67 -16.55 3.04
N LEU A 12 -12.42 -16.68 3.49
CA LEU A 12 -11.25 -16.64 2.63
C LEU A 12 -10.65 -18.04 2.48
N SER A 13 -10.18 -18.37 1.29
CA SER A 13 -9.33 -19.54 1.08
C SER A 13 -7.94 -19.33 1.68
N THR A 14 -7.15 -20.39 1.79
CA THR A 14 -5.76 -20.31 2.25
C THR A 14 -4.93 -19.40 1.32
N GLU A 15 -5.18 -19.52 0.01
CA GLU A 15 -4.53 -18.73 -1.04
C GLU A 15 -4.86 -17.23 -0.89
N GLN A 16 -6.15 -16.92 -0.72
CA GLN A 16 -6.60 -15.53 -0.50
C GLN A 16 -6.02 -14.95 0.78
N THR A 17 -5.95 -15.74 1.85
CA THR A 17 -5.36 -15.33 3.13
C THR A 17 -3.86 -15.02 2.96
N SER A 18 -3.12 -15.87 2.23
CA SER A 18 -1.72 -15.64 1.90
C SER A 18 -1.54 -14.33 1.13
N LEU A 19 -2.34 -14.10 0.08
CA LEU A 19 -2.30 -12.86 -0.70
C LEU A 19 -2.60 -11.61 0.15
N LEU A 20 -3.52 -11.67 1.12
CA LEU A 20 -3.76 -10.55 2.03
C LEU A 20 -2.55 -10.25 2.92
N HIS A 21 -1.87 -11.28 3.43
CA HIS A 21 -0.62 -11.10 4.16
C HIS A 21 0.51 -10.55 3.28
N MET A 22 0.56 -10.97 2.01
CA MET A 22 1.57 -10.56 1.03
C MET A 22 1.20 -9.29 0.25
N HIS A 23 0.03 -8.68 0.50
CA HIS A 23 -0.51 -7.57 -0.29
C HIS A 23 0.48 -6.41 -0.48
N SER A 24 1.19 -6.01 0.58
CA SER A 24 2.16 -4.92 0.44
C SER A 24 3.38 -5.33 -0.38
N PHE A 25 3.77 -6.60 -0.37
CA PHE A 25 4.89 -7.10 -1.18
C PHE A 25 4.46 -7.22 -2.65
N LEU A 26 3.26 -7.77 -2.90
CA LEU A 26 2.63 -7.84 -4.22
C LEU A 26 2.54 -6.46 -4.88
N ASN A 27 2.06 -5.44 -4.16
CA ASN A 27 1.93 -4.09 -4.72
C ASN A 27 3.26 -3.51 -5.22
N VAL A 28 4.35 -3.74 -4.50
CA VAL A 28 5.66 -3.20 -4.88
C VAL A 28 6.28 -4.04 -6.02
N LEU A 29 6.06 -5.35 -6.04
CA LEU A 29 6.43 -6.22 -7.16
C LEU A 29 5.67 -5.85 -8.45
N ALA A 30 4.39 -5.52 -8.36
CA ALA A 30 3.61 -5.08 -9.53
C ALA A 30 4.13 -3.75 -10.11
N VAL A 31 4.61 -2.84 -9.26
CA VAL A 31 5.28 -1.60 -9.71
C VAL A 31 6.60 -1.93 -10.40
N LEU A 32 7.38 -2.87 -9.86
CA LEU A 32 8.63 -3.32 -10.47
C LEU A 32 8.36 -3.96 -11.85
N ASP A 33 7.39 -4.86 -11.93
CA ASP A 33 6.97 -5.52 -13.18
C ASP A 33 6.58 -4.50 -14.25
N GLY A 34 5.70 -3.56 -13.90
CA GLY A 34 5.31 -2.48 -14.80
C GLY A 34 6.48 -1.58 -15.22
N THR A 35 7.47 -1.38 -14.35
CA THR A 35 8.68 -0.61 -14.67
C THR A 35 9.55 -1.36 -15.68
N VAL A 36 9.76 -2.66 -15.50
CA VAL A 36 10.51 -3.51 -16.45
C VAL A 36 9.79 -3.58 -17.80
N PHE A 37 8.47 -3.71 -17.80
CA PHE A 37 7.67 -3.68 -19.02
C PHE A 37 7.82 -2.36 -19.79
N LEU A 38 7.69 -1.22 -19.10
CA LEU A 38 7.87 0.10 -19.72
C LEU A 38 9.30 0.32 -20.24
N LEU A 39 10.30 -0.25 -19.57
CA LEU A 39 11.67 -0.23 -20.05
C LEU A 39 11.80 -0.96 -21.39
N GLY A 40 11.20 -2.15 -21.51
CA GLY A 40 11.17 -2.90 -22.78
C GLY A 40 10.54 -2.10 -23.92
N ASP A 41 9.41 -1.44 -23.68
CA ASP A 41 8.72 -0.58 -24.66
C ASP A 41 9.54 0.66 -25.11
N ARG A 42 10.64 0.98 -24.41
CA ARG A 42 11.54 2.10 -24.74
C ARG A 42 12.85 1.66 -25.39
N LEU A 43 13.14 0.36 -25.41
CA LEU A 43 14.36 -0.20 -25.97
C LEU A 43 14.11 -0.78 -27.36
N THR A 44 15.17 -0.87 -28.16
CA THR A 44 15.11 -1.44 -29.52
C THR A 44 15.24 -2.96 -29.53
N ASP A 45 15.94 -3.52 -28.53
CA ASP A 45 16.06 -4.94 -28.26
C ASP A 45 15.81 -5.16 -26.77
N ASP A 46 14.68 -5.75 -26.43
CA ASP A 46 14.24 -6.00 -25.06
C ASP A 46 14.40 -7.47 -24.65
N ALA A 47 14.95 -8.33 -25.52
CA ALA A 47 15.06 -9.77 -25.24
C ALA A 47 15.89 -10.06 -23.98
N GLY A 48 16.83 -9.18 -23.64
CA GLY A 48 17.62 -9.27 -22.40
C GLY A 48 16.82 -9.03 -21.11
N LEU A 49 15.59 -8.48 -21.19
CA LEU A 49 14.71 -8.27 -20.04
C LEU A 49 13.84 -9.49 -19.70
N GLU A 50 13.77 -10.49 -20.59
CA GLU A 50 12.98 -11.71 -20.35
C GLU A 50 13.31 -12.39 -19.00
N PRO A 51 14.58 -12.55 -18.59
CA PRO A 51 14.92 -13.11 -17.28
C PRO A 51 14.36 -12.29 -16.10
N ALA A 52 14.34 -10.96 -16.21
CA ALA A 52 13.77 -10.09 -15.18
C ALA A 52 12.26 -10.26 -15.06
N ALA A 53 11.54 -10.22 -16.19
CA ALA A 53 10.09 -10.39 -16.23
C ALA A 53 9.66 -11.77 -15.67
N ILE A 54 10.38 -12.83 -16.05
CA ILE A 54 10.13 -14.19 -15.54
C ILE A 54 10.38 -14.27 -14.02
N ALA A 55 11.48 -13.69 -13.53
CA ALA A 55 11.79 -13.72 -12.10
C ALA A 55 10.71 -13.01 -11.27
N ILE A 56 10.27 -11.82 -11.71
CA ILE A 56 9.22 -11.05 -11.01
C ILE A 56 7.89 -11.80 -11.03
N THR A 57 7.47 -12.31 -12.19
CA THR A 57 6.20 -13.04 -12.35
C THR A 57 6.19 -14.33 -11.51
N THR A 58 7.31 -15.05 -11.46
CA THR A 58 7.44 -16.26 -10.63
C THR A 58 7.20 -15.97 -9.16
N VAL A 59 7.77 -14.87 -8.65
CA VAL A 59 7.55 -14.45 -7.25
C VAL A 59 6.08 -14.12 -7.04
N ILE A 60 5.46 -13.34 -7.93
CA ILE A 60 4.06 -12.92 -7.84
C ILE A 60 3.13 -14.14 -7.81
N ASP A 61 3.31 -15.10 -8.73
CA ASP A 61 2.49 -16.31 -8.83
C ASP A 61 2.61 -17.19 -7.58
N ASP A 62 3.75 -17.15 -6.90
CA ASP A 62 3.99 -17.92 -5.68
C ASP A 62 3.47 -17.25 -4.40
N LEU A 63 3.02 -15.99 -4.43
CA LEU A 63 2.54 -15.29 -3.24
C LEU A 63 1.25 -15.89 -2.64
N GLU A 64 0.49 -16.65 -3.44
CA GLU A 64 -0.69 -17.38 -2.95
C GLU A 64 -0.31 -18.53 -2.01
N ASN A 65 0.96 -18.96 -2.01
CA ASN A 65 1.47 -19.99 -1.11
C ASN A 65 2.35 -19.37 -0.02
N ALA A 66 1.93 -19.44 1.22
CA ALA A 66 2.62 -18.79 2.34
C ALA A 66 4.09 -19.24 2.51
N GLU A 67 4.40 -20.53 2.26
CA GLU A 67 5.77 -21.04 2.38
C GLU A 67 6.67 -20.46 1.27
N ARG A 68 6.23 -20.59 0.01
CA ARG A 68 6.98 -20.05 -1.13
C ARG A 68 7.11 -18.53 -1.09
N ALA A 69 6.08 -17.82 -0.66
CA ALA A 69 6.13 -16.37 -0.47
C ALA A 69 7.22 -15.94 0.52
N LEU A 70 7.38 -16.70 1.61
CA LEU A 70 8.42 -16.43 2.60
C LEU A 70 9.82 -16.78 2.11
N ASP A 71 9.96 -17.83 1.31
CA ASP A 71 11.23 -18.17 0.68
C ASP A 71 11.66 -17.08 -0.31
N HIS A 72 10.75 -16.61 -1.16
CA HIS A 72 11.01 -15.46 -2.05
C HIS A 72 11.37 -14.20 -1.28
N ALA A 73 10.70 -13.93 -0.15
CA ALA A 73 11.07 -12.79 0.71
C ALA A 73 12.49 -12.92 1.27
N ARG A 74 12.93 -14.14 1.64
CA ARG A 74 14.31 -14.38 2.11
C ARG A 74 15.34 -14.27 0.99
N GLU A 75 14.93 -14.51 -0.25
CA GLU A 75 15.77 -14.50 -1.45
C GLU A 75 15.67 -13.20 -2.25
N VAL A 76 15.16 -12.12 -1.64
CA VAL A 76 14.97 -10.83 -2.32
C VAL A 76 16.25 -10.26 -2.94
N ASP A 77 17.42 -10.46 -2.32
CA ASP A 77 18.72 -10.05 -2.87
C ASP A 77 19.02 -10.77 -4.20
N ALA A 78 18.62 -12.03 -4.33
CA ALA A 78 18.81 -12.81 -5.55
C ALA A 78 17.84 -12.36 -6.66
N LEU A 79 16.61 -11.98 -6.31
CA LEU A 79 15.67 -11.34 -7.23
C LEU A 79 16.24 -10.02 -7.75
N GLU A 80 16.75 -9.16 -6.87
CA GLU A 80 17.37 -7.88 -7.25
C GLU A 80 18.55 -8.08 -8.19
N ALA A 81 19.48 -8.99 -7.85
CA ALA A 81 20.62 -9.29 -8.70
C ALA A 81 20.19 -9.79 -10.10
N THR A 82 19.14 -10.60 -10.17
CA THR A 82 18.61 -11.12 -11.45
C THR A 82 17.99 -9.99 -12.28
N VAL A 83 17.12 -9.17 -11.68
CA VAL A 83 16.40 -8.11 -12.37
C VAL A 83 17.37 -7.00 -12.80
N MET A 84 18.19 -6.49 -11.90
CA MET A 84 19.13 -5.41 -12.19
C MET A 84 20.23 -5.86 -13.16
N GLY A 85 20.71 -7.10 -13.05
CA GLY A 85 21.68 -7.66 -13.99
C GLY A 85 21.11 -7.81 -15.41
N ALA A 86 19.85 -8.23 -15.55
CA ALA A 86 19.17 -8.30 -16.84
C ALA A 86 18.95 -6.91 -17.46
N ILE A 87 18.56 -5.92 -16.65
CA ILE A 87 18.46 -4.52 -17.07
C ILE A 87 19.82 -4.02 -17.59
N GLU A 88 20.88 -4.16 -16.81
CA GLU A 88 22.22 -3.71 -17.19
C GLU A 88 22.71 -4.34 -18.50
N ALA A 89 22.59 -5.67 -18.62
CA ALA A 89 22.96 -6.39 -19.83
C ALA A 89 22.17 -5.92 -21.06
N THR A 90 20.89 -5.62 -20.90
CA THR A 90 20.05 -5.12 -21.99
C THR A 90 20.46 -3.71 -22.42
N LEU A 91 20.78 -2.83 -21.46
CA LEU A 91 21.23 -1.47 -21.74
C LEU A 91 22.56 -1.45 -22.51
N GLU A 92 23.49 -2.38 -22.22
CA GLU A 92 24.75 -2.50 -22.97
C GLU A 92 24.54 -2.76 -24.47
N VAL A 93 23.52 -3.54 -24.82
CA VAL A 93 23.20 -3.90 -26.22
C VAL A 93 22.46 -2.76 -26.94
N ASN A 94 21.72 -1.93 -26.22
CA ASN A 94 20.88 -0.87 -26.80
C ASN A 94 21.59 0.47 -27.04
N GLY A 95 22.86 0.62 -26.66
CA GLY A 95 23.72 1.74 -27.03
C GLY A 95 23.10 3.13 -26.77
N ASP A 96 22.82 3.89 -27.83
CA ASP A 96 22.25 5.25 -27.71
C ASP A 96 20.82 5.25 -27.14
N ALA A 97 20.01 4.22 -27.40
CA ALA A 97 18.66 4.13 -26.82
C ALA A 97 18.71 4.00 -25.30
N ALA A 98 19.73 3.32 -24.76
CA ALA A 98 19.97 3.23 -23.32
C ALA A 98 20.36 4.57 -22.67
N GLN A 99 20.74 5.57 -23.47
CA GLN A 99 21.10 6.91 -23.01
C GLN A 99 19.93 7.89 -23.04
N ALA A 100 18.73 7.47 -23.42
CA ALA A 100 17.55 8.31 -23.34
C ALA A 100 17.24 8.64 -21.87
N ASP A 101 16.84 9.89 -21.59
CA ASP A 101 16.52 10.32 -20.23
C ASP A 101 15.37 9.51 -19.62
N GLU A 102 14.34 9.18 -20.42
CA GLU A 102 13.24 8.30 -20.00
C GLU A 102 13.71 6.91 -19.56
N VAL A 103 14.73 6.35 -20.23
CA VAL A 103 15.30 5.04 -19.88
C VAL A 103 16.08 5.15 -18.57
N ARG A 104 16.91 6.17 -18.40
CA ARG A 104 17.64 6.40 -17.15
C ARG A 104 16.68 6.59 -15.97
N GLU A 105 15.62 7.37 -16.15
CA GLU A 105 14.58 7.56 -15.14
C GLU A 105 13.91 6.23 -14.74
N LEU A 106 13.56 5.37 -15.70
CA LEU A 106 12.97 4.07 -15.40
C LEU A 106 13.92 3.14 -14.64
N VAL A 107 15.22 3.17 -14.95
CA VAL A 107 16.24 2.40 -14.23
C VAL A 107 16.38 2.88 -12.79
N GLU A 108 16.41 4.20 -12.55
CA GLU A 108 16.42 4.73 -11.18
C GLU A 108 15.13 4.37 -10.43
N VAL A 109 13.98 4.41 -11.10
CA VAL A 109 12.72 3.95 -10.50
C VAL A 109 12.83 2.48 -10.08
N ALA A 110 13.40 1.60 -10.90
CA ALA A 110 13.59 0.20 -10.55
C ALA A 110 14.45 0.03 -9.28
N ARG A 111 15.53 0.81 -9.15
CA ARG A 111 16.39 0.81 -7.95
C ARG A 111 15.64 1.28 -6.71
N THR A 112 14.96 2.42 -6.79
CA THR A 112 14.15 2.93 -5.66
C THR A 112 13.04 1.95 -5.28
N VAL A 113 12.44 1.25 -6.24
CA VAL A 113 11.46 0.20 -5.97
C VAL A 113 12.09 -0.93 -5.17
N PHE A 114 13.31 -1.38 -5.48
CA PHE A 114 14.02 -2.39 -4.67
C PHE A 114 14.31 -1.92 -3.25
N GLU A 115 14.70 -0.66 -3.05
CA GLU A 115 14.87 -0.10 -1.69
C GLU A 115 13.57 -0.25 -0.87
N VAL A 116 12.42 0.03 -1.49
CA VAL A 116 11.10 -0.16 -0.86
C VAL A 116 10.80 -1.64 -0.63
N ILE A 117 11.11 -2.52 -1.58
CA ILE A 117 10.93 -3.97 -1.42
C ILE A 117 11.71 -4.47 -0.20
N HIS A 118 12.97 -4.08 -0.05
CA HIS A 118 13.80 -4.49 1.08
C HIS A 118 13.21 -4.09 2.44
N VAL A 119 12.65 -2.88 2.52
CA VAL A 119 11.93 -2.43 3.72
C VAL A 119 10.71 -3.32 3.97
N ARG A 120 9.91 -3.62 2.94
CA ARG A 120 8.70 -4.48 3.07
C ARG A 120 9.03 -5.90 3.46
N VAL A 121 10.07 -6.49 2.88
CA VAL A 121 10.56 -7.82 3.23
C VAL A 121 11.01 -7.86 4.69
N ARG A 122 11.77 -6.85 5.14
CA ARG A 122 12.19 -6.78 6.55
C ARG A 122 11.00 -6.69 7.51
N GLU A 123 10.02 -5.85 7.18
CA GLU A 123 8.78 -5.73 7.96
C GLU A 123 8.00 -7.07 7.97
N LEU A 124 7.89 -7.75 6.83
CA LEU A 124 7.23 -9.05 6.69
C LEU A 124 7.91 -10.13 7.53
N LEU A 125 9.23 -10.28 7.40
CA LEU A 125 10.00 -11.31 8.10
C LEU A 125 10.06 -11.07 9.61
N ALA A 126 10.11 -9.81 10.05
CA ALA A 126 10.03 -9.46 11.47
C ALA A 126 8.69 -9.91 12.07
N ARG A 127 7.58 -9.70 11.35
CA ARG A 127 6.25 -10.11 11.82
C ARG A 127 6.07 -11.62 11.88
N GLN A 128 6.71 -12.38 11.00
CA GLN A 128 6.64 -13.85 11.07
C GLN A 128 7.16 -14.44 12.38
N GLN A 129 8.10 -13.76 13.04
CA GLN A 129 8.62 -14.23 14.32
C GLN A 129 7.61 -14.01 15.47
N GLN A 130 6.80 -12.95 15.36
CA GLN A 130 5.89 -12.47 16.42
C GLN A 130 4.62 -11.84 15.79
N PRO A 131 3.73 -12.64 15.15
CA PRO A 131 2.68 -12.12 14.27
C PRO A 131 1.59 -11.33 15.00
N ASP A 132 1.31 -11.68 16.25
CA ASP A 132 0.23 -11.09 17.06
C ASP A 132 0.77 -10.23 18.22
N GLU A 133 2.08 -9.93 18.23
CA GLU A 133 2.68 -9.24 19.36
C GLU A 133 2.39 -7.73 19.35
N TRP A 134 1.89 -7.26 20.48
CA TRP A 134 1.65 -5.86 20.79
C TRP A 134 2.97 -5.23 21.21
N LEU A 135 3.60 -4.51 20.29
CA LEU A 135 4.89 -3.86 20.52
C LEU A 135 4.70 -2.36 20.72
N ALA A 136 5.51 -1.78 21.61
CA ALA A 136 5.57 -0.34 21.77
C ALA A 136 6.34 0.30 20.60
N HIS A 137 5.74 1.29 19.95
CA HIS A 137 6.32 2.06 18.87
C HIS A 137 6.44 3.53 19.28
N SER A 138 7.56 4.17 18.95
CA SER A 138 7.67 5.62 19.12
C SER A 138 6.72 6.34 18.16
N ILE A 139 5.90 7.24 18.70
CA ILE A 139 4.99 8.09 17.91
C ILE A 139 5.76 8.92 16.90
N ALA A 140 6.91 9.48 17.28
CA ALA A 140 7.76 10.26 16.38
C ALA A 140 8.29 9.42 15.20
N GLN A 141 8.67 8.16 15.46
CA GLN A 141 9.12 7.27 14.40
C GLN A 141 7.97 6.86 13.47
N LEU A 142 6.78 6.60 14.03
CA LEU A 142 5.59 6.30 13.23
C LEU A 142 5.21 7.47 12.33
N ASP A 143 5.12 8.67 12.88
CA ASP A 143 4.82 9.89 12.12
C ASP A 143 5.83 10.06 10.98
N GLN A 144 7.13 9.91 11.25
CA GLN A 144 8.16 9.97 10.21
C GLN A 144 7.96 8.89 9.14
N ASN A 145 7.71 7.63 9.52
CA ASN A 145 7.48 6.53 8.58
C ASN A 145 6.28 6.82 7.66
N PHE A 146 5.19 7.41 8.17
CA PHE A 146 4.03 7.78 7.36
C PHE A 146 4.33 8.99 6.46
N ARG A 147 5.10 9.97 6.93
CA ARG A 147 5.57 11.09 6.09
C ARG A 147 6.44 10.60 4.95
N ASP A 148 7.36 9.68 5.21
CA ASP A 148 8.23 9.08 4.19
C ASP A 148 7.41 8.30 3.14
N PHE A 149 6.40 7.55 3.60
CA PHE A 149 5.44 6.89 2.70
C PHE A 149 4.71 7.89 1.80
N LEU A 150 4.15 8.97 2.37
CA LEU A 150 3.45 10.00 1.59
C LEU A 150 4.41 10.72 0.61
N ALA A 151 5.64 10.99 1.02
CA ALA A 151 6.66 11.57 0.16
C ALA A 151 7.00 10.65 -1.02
N ALA A 152 7.12 9.34 -0.79
CA ALA A 152 7.31 8.37 -1.87
C ALA A 152 6.11 8.33 -2.83
N VAL A 153 4.88 8.45 -2.32
CA VAL A 153 3.66 8.52 -3.15
C VAL A 153 3.63 9.81 -4.00
N GLU A 154 4.09 10.93 -3.46
CA GLU A 154 4.26 12.19 -4.21
C GLU A 154 5.33 12.07 -5.30
N GLN A 155 6.50 11.49 -4.99
CA GLN A 155 7.57 11.31 -5.97
C GLN A 155 7.09 10.47 -7.17
N ASN A 156 6.34 9.40 -6.89
CA ASN A 156 5.70 8.57 -7.91
C ASN A 156 4.59 9.30 -8.71
N ALA A 157 4.09 10.42 -8.22
CA ALA A 157 3.15 11.25 -8.97
C ALA A 157 3.81 11.95 -10.16
N ARG A 158 5.15 12.10 -10.19
CA ARG A 158 5.92 12.79 -11.24
C ARG A 158 5.38 14.20 -11.53
N GLY A 159 5.11 14.96 -10.47
CA GLY A 159 4.61 16.33 -10.55
C GLY A 159 3.12 16.48 -10.88
N ARG A 160 2.35 15.40 -10.97
CA ARG A 160 0.88 15.47 -11.17
C ARG A 160 0.14 16.12 -9.99
N TYR A 161 0.68 15.96 -8.79
CA TYR A 161 0.16 16.55 -7.55
C TYR A 161 1.28 16.54 -6.50
N ARG A 162 1.14 17.37 -5.45
CA ARG A 162 1.94 17.27 -4.22
C ARG A 162 1.09 16.76 -3.07
N ILE A 163 1.74 16.31 -2.01
CA ILE A 163 1.10 15.94 -0.75
C ILE A 163 1.65 16.84 0.34
N VAL A 164 0.79 17.70 0.88
CA VAL A 164 1.16 18.68 1.91
C VAL A 164 0.39 18.43 3.19
N ASN A 165 0.99 18.80 4.33
CA ASN A 165 0.35 18.72 5.66
C ASN A 165 -0.12 20.08 6.18
N ASN A 166 0.33 21.17 5.56
CA ASN A 166 -0.01 22.53 5.94
C ASN A 166 -0.93 23.15 4.89
N ILE A 167 -2.19 23.33 5.26
CA ILE A 167 -3.22 23.92 4.39
C ILE A 167 -2.84 25.32 3.87
N ALA A 168 -2.02 26.08 4.59
CA ALA A 168 -1.55 27.39 4.15
C ALA A 168 -0.49 27.31 3.02
N ALA A 169 0.15 26.15 2.85
CA ALA A 169 1.11 25.89 1.78
C ALA A 169 0.47 25.19 0.57
N ALA A 170 -0.81 24.80 0.67
CA ALA A 170 -1.50 24.03 -0.36
C ALA A 170 -1.83 24.88 -1.60
N GLU A 171 -1.57 24.30 -2.77
CA GLU A 171 -2.05 24.76 -4.07
C GLU A 171 -3.30 23.98 -4.50
N PRO A 172 -4.08 24.46 -5.49
CA PRO A 172 -5.39 23.87 -5.84
C PRO A 172 -5.38 22.39 -6.22
N THR A 173 -4.24 21.84 -6.62
CA THR A 173 -4.08 20.43 -7.02
C THR A 173 -3.40 19.57 -5.96
N ASP A 174 -2.99 20.16 -4.84
CA ASP A 174 -2.29 19.43 -3.78
C ASP A 174 -3.29 18.62 -2.95
N TYR A 175 -2.90 17.41 -2.59
CA TYR A 175 -3.58 16.69 -1.52
C TYR A 175 -3.16 17.29 -0.19
N VAL A 176 -4.13 17.62 0.66
CA VAL A 176 -3.87 18.00 2.05
C VAL A 176 -4.08 16.76 2.91
N VAL A 177 -3.01 16.29 3.56
CA VAL A 177 -3.05 15.11 4.42
C VAL A 177 -2.74 15.51 5.86
N HIS A 178 -3.74 15.38 6.72
CA HIS A 178 -3.62 15.55 8.17
C HIS A 178 -3.48 14.17 8.83
N LEU A 179 -2.42 14.00 9.62
CA LEU A 179 -2.18 12.77 10.39
C LEU A 179 -1.89 13.16 11.82
N ASP A 180 -2.76 12.72 12.73
CA ASP A 180 -2.60 12.92 14.16
C ASP A 180 -2.40 11.56 14.85
N ILE A 181 -1.32 11.44 15.62
CA ILE A 181 -1.01 10.22 16.38
C ILE A 181 -0.84 10.61 17.84
N GLU A 182 -1.68 10.04 18.69
CA GLU A 182 -1.73 10.38 20.12
C GLU A 182 -1.87 9.10 20.97
N SER A 183 -1.31 9.15 22.19
CA SER A 183 -1.41 8.07 23.17
C SER A 183 -1.50 8.64 24.58
N VAL A 184 -2.27 8.00 25.44
CA VAL A 184 -2.29 8.33 26.88
C VAL A 184 -0.99 7.94 27.58
N ASP A 185 -0.22 7.02 27.00
CA ASP A 185 1.07 6.54 27.52
C ASP A 185 2.26 7.42 27.08
N GLY A 186 1.99 8.63 26.58
CA GLY A 186 3.01 9.61 26.24
C GLY A 186 3.46 9.53 24.79
N ASP A 187 4.75 9.30 24.55
CA ASP A 187 5.37 9.32 23.21
C ASP A 187 5.45 7.94 22.54
N THR A 188 4.78 6.94 23.13
CA THR A 188 4.70 5.58 22.62
C THR A 188 3.28 5.12 22.41
N ILE A 189 3.06 4.30 21.38
CA ILE A 189 1.80 3.63 21.12
C ILE A 189 2.03 2.12 21.02
N THR A 190 1.16 1.33 21.66
CA THR A 190 1.30 -0.13 21.64
C THR A 190 0.39 -0.71 20.56
N MET A 191 0.97 -1.35 19.54
CA MET A 191 0.17 -1.98 18.49
C MET A 191 0.91 -3.09 17.73
N PRO A 192 0.17 -4.07 17.14
CA PRO A 192 0.74 -5.01 16.20
C PRO A 192 1.31 -4.30 14.96
N GLY A 193 2.50 -4.73 14.51
CA GLY A 193 3.18 -4.08 13.38
C GLY A 193 2.38 -4.10 12.07
N VAL A 194 1.47 -5.07 11.89
CA VAL A 194 0.59 -5.17 10.72
C VAL A 194 -0.43 -4.02 10.63
N LEU A 195 -0.78 -3.37 11.74
CA LEU A 195 -1.70 -2.23 11.72
C LEU A 195 -1.09 -0.98 11.08
N GLN A 196 0.24 -0.88 11.03
CA GLN A 196 0.90 0.16 10.23
C GLN A 196 0.57 0.00 8.74
N ASP A 197 0.53 -1.23 8.25
CA ASP A 197 0.14 -1.49 6.86
C ASP A 197 -1.34 -1.21 6.62
N VAL A 198 -2.21 -1.56 7.59
CA VAL A 198 -3.63 -1.23 7.51
C VAL A 198 -3.81 0.28 7.33
N LEU A 199 -3.10 1.10 8.12
CA LEU A 199 -3.17 2.55 7.98
C LEU A 199 -2.61 3.02 6.62
N ARG A 200 -1.50 2.46 6.13
CA ARG A 200 -0.97 2.76 4.78
C ARG A 200 -1.97 2.40 3.68
N ASP A 201 -2.62 1.24 3.77
CA ASP A 201 -3.60 0.75 2.80
C ASP A 201 -4.86 1.64 2.79
N LEU A 202 -5.33 2.08 3.96
CA LEU A 202 -6.44 3.02 4.08
C LEU A 202 -6.09 4.41 3.52
N LEU A 203 -4.90 4.95 3.83
CA LEU A 203 -4.41 6.22 3.27
C LEU A 203 -4.24 6.14 1.74
N ALA A 204 -3.73 5.02 1.23
CA ALA A 204 -3.59 4.79 -0.20
C ALA A 204 -4.96 4.78 -0.89
N ASN A 205 -5.96 4.12 -0.29
CA ASN A 205 -7.34 4.13 -0.78
C ASN A 205 -7.95 5.53 -0.76
N ALA A 206 -7.83 6.26 0.35
CA ALA A 206 -8.30 7.63 0.49
C ALA A 206 -7.77 8.52 -0.66
N ARG A 207 -6.46 8.48 -0.93
CA ARG A 207 -5.85 9.20 -2.06
C ARG A 207 -6.32 8.69 -3.42
N LYS A 208 -6.41 7.38 -3.60
CA LYS A 208 -6.82 6.74 -4.87
C LYS A 208 -8.23 7.15 -5.29
N TYR A 209 -9.14 7.31 -4.33
CA TYR A 209 -10.54 7.65 -4.57
C TYR A 209 -10.87 9.13 -4.40
N THR A 210 -9.94 9.94 -3.87
CA THR A 210 -10.03 11.40 -3.82
C THR A 210 -9.33 12.03 -5.02
N ASP A 211 -9.97 13.00 -5.66
CA ASP A 211 -9.35 13.71 -6.77
C ASP A 211 -8.28 14.71 -6.25
N PRO A 212 -7.26 15.05 -7.07
CA PRO A 212 -6.25 16.03 -6.69
C PRO A 212 -6.87 17.36 -6.22
N GLY A 213 -6.30 17.96 -5.18
CA GLY A 213 -6.89 19.12 -4.48
C GLY A 213 -7.78 18.74 -3.29
N GLY A 214 -8.00 17.44 -3.06
CA GLY A 214 -8.80 16.94 -1.96
C GLY A 214 -8.06 16.84 -0.62
N GLU A 215 -8.83 16.63 0.43
CA GLU A 215 -8.35 16.54 1.81
C GLU A 215 -8.53 15.11 2.34
N ILE A 216 -7.53 14.64 3.08
CA ILE A 216 -7.51 13.35 3.75
C ILE A 216 -7.11 13.60 5.21
N THR A 217 -7.89 13.08 6.14
CA THR A 217 -7.62 13.18 7.57
C THR A 217 -7.50 11.77 8.14
N ALA A 218 -6.41 11.51 8.85
CA ALA A 218 -6.14 10.24 9.48
C ALA A 218 -5.75 10.44 10.94
N GLY A 219 -6.11 9.47 11.76
CA GLY A 219 -5.86 9.49 13.19
C GLY A 219 -5.54 8.11 13.73
N LEU A 220 -4.57 8.06 14.64
CA LEU A 220 -4.26 6.88 15.45
C LEU A 220 -4.25 7.31 16.92
N PHE A 221 -5.14 6.74 17.72
CA PHE A 221 -5.27 7.09 19.14
C PHE A 221 -5.29 5.83 20.01
N ASP A 222 -4.40 5.77 20.99
CA ASP A 222 -4.38 4.74 22.03
C ASP A 222 -4.79 5.35 23.36
N ASP A 223 -5.92 4.88 23.91
CA ASP A 223 -6.44 5.33 25.20
C ASP A 223 -5.96 4.47 26.39
N GLY A 224 -5.01 3.55 26.16
CA GLY A 224 -4.44 2.62 27.13
C GLY A 224 -5.25 1.34 27.32
N HIS A 225 -6.45 1.27 26.72
CA HIS A 225 -7.31 0.08 26.71
C HIS A 225 -7.78 -0.29 25.30
N LYS A 226 -7.72 0.67 24.39
CA LYS A 226 -8.22 0.55 23.05
C LYS A 226 -7.43 1.42 22.09
N LEU A 227 -7.05 0.79 20.99
CA LEU A 227 -6.50 1.43 19.82
C LEU A 227 -7.63 1.80 18.86
N ARG A 228 -7.64 3.06 18.41
CA ARG A 228 -8.55 3.56 17.38
C ARG A 228 -7.76 4.06 16.17
N ILE A 229 -8.12 3.56 15.00
CA ILE A 229 -7.63 4.07 13.70
C ILE A 229 -8.80 4.70 12.97
N VAL A 230 -8.62 5.91 12.43
CA VAL A 230 -9.60 6.57 11.57
C VAL A 230 -8.90 7.07 10.32
N VAL A 231 -9.50 6.86 9.16
CA VAL A 231 -9.12 7.54 7.91
C VAL A 231 -10.39 8.07 7.26
N GLU A 232 -10.38 9.35 6.91
CA GLU A 232 -11.47 10.05 6.26
C GLU A 232 -10.96 10.78 5.03
N ASP A 233 -11.73 10.71 3.94
CA ASP A 233 -11.44 11.36 2.67
C ASP A 233 -12.67 12.13 2.16
N LYS A 234 -12.44 13.07 1.24
CA LYS A 234 -13.49 13.82 0.52
C LYS A 234 -13.63 13.37 -0.93
N GLY A 235 -13.47 12.06 -1.17
CA GLY A 235 -13.45 11.47 -2.49
C GLY A 235 -14.80 11.01 -3.00
N LEU A 236 -14.75 10.04 -3.91
CA LEU A 236 -15.89 9.50 -4.66
C LEU A 236 -17.05 8.98 -3.79
N GLY A 237 -16.74 8.49 -2.58
CA GLY A 237 -17.69 7.80 -1.72
C GLY A 237 -18.11 6.42 -2.25
N ILE A 238 -18.92 5.72 -1.46
CA ILE A 238 -19.41 4.37 -1.70
C ILE A 238 -20.95 4.42 -1.70
N PRO A 239 -21.63 3.78 -2.68
CA PRO A 239 -23.08 3.62 -2.67
C PRO A 239 -23.55 2.90 -1.39
N GLU A 240 -24.67 3.34 -0.82
CA GLU A 240 -25.17 2.87 0.48
C GLU A 240 -25.37 1.34 0.50
N GLU A 241 -25.86 0.80 -0.61
CA GLU A 241 -26.12 -0.63 -0.81
C GLU A 241 -24.86 -1.50 -0.97
N GLU A 242 -23.69 -0.89 -1.17
CA GLU A 242 -22.40 -1.58 -1.34
C GLU A 242 -21.48 -1.44 -0.11
N ILE A 243 -21.85 -0.63 0.89
CA ILE A 243 -21.01 -0.35 2.09
C ILE A 243 -20.60 -1.65 2.82
N GLU A 244 -21.50 -2.62 2.93
CA GLU A 244 -21.16 -3.90 3.56
C GLU A 244 -20.25 -4.77 2.68
N GLN A 245 -20.35 -4.65 1.36
CA GLN A 245 -19.64 -5.53 0.41
C GLN A 245 -18.25 -5.04 0.06
N VAL A 246 -17.91 -3.77 0.29
CA VAL A 246 -16.57 -3.22 -0.05
C VAL A 246 -15.40 -3.82 0.73
N VAL A 247 -15.67 -4.59 1.79
CA VAL A 247 -14.65 -5.37 2.48
C VAL A 247 -14.48 -6.78 1.88
N ASP A 248 -15.40 -7.24 1.04
CA ASP A 248 -15.35 -8.58 0.45
C ASP A 248 -14.18 -8.71 -0.49
N TYR A 249 -13.59 -9.91 -0.53
CA TYR A 249 -12.40 -10.16 -1.33
C TYR A 249 -12.66 -9.89 -2.83
N GLY A 250 -11.90 -8.97 -3.40
CA GLY A 250 -12.00 -8.59 -4.81
C GLY A 250 -13.24 -7.75 -5.17
N HIS A 251 -14.04 -7.33 -4.20
CA HIS A 251 -15.18 -6.46 -4.46
C HIS A 251 -14.72 -5.02 -4.69
N ARG A 252 -15.29 -4.38 -5.72
CA ARG A 252 -15.13 -2.95 -5.99
C ARG A 252 -16.51 -2.36 -6.23
N ALA A 253 -16.80 -1.26 -5.56
CA ALA A 253 -18.07 -0.54 -5.73
C ALA A 253 -18.28 -0.16 -7.21
N GLN A 254 -19.53 -0.18 -7.66
CA GLN A 254 -19.88 0.03 -9.07
C GLN A 254 -19.41 1.38 -9.61
N ASN A 255 -19.51 2.43 -8.79
CA ASN A 255 -19.05 3.78 -9.15
C ASN A 255 -17.52 3.87 -9.30
N ALA A 256 -16.77 2.92 -8.73
CA ALA A 256 -15.31 2.86 -8.79
C ALA A 256 -14.77 2.00 -9.95
N LEU A 257 -15.63 1.27 -10.69
CA LEU A 257 -15.19 0.37 -11.78
C LEU A 257 -14.53 1.13 -12.94
N ASN A 258 -15.05 2.31 -13.28
CA ASN A 258 -14.53 3.13 -14.38
C ASN A 258 -13.33 3.98 -13.98
N LYS A 259 -12.93 4.01 -12.70
CA LYS A 259 -11.72 4.73 -12.27
C LYS A 259 -10.53 3.81 -12.59
N PRO A 260 -9.66 4.18 -13.55
CA PRO A 260 -8.45 3.42 -13.84
C PRO A 260 -7.54 3.58 -12.64
N THR A 261 -7.42 2.53 -11.86
CA THR A 261 -6.63 2.57 -10.64
C THR A 261 -5.78 1.32 -10.56
N MET A 262 -4.50 1.48 -10.22
CA MET A 262 -3.63 0.35 -9.94
C MET A 262 -3.94 -0.21 -8.54
N GLY A 263 -3.98 -1.53 -8.41
CA GLY A 263 -4.24 -2.27 -7.17
C GLY A 263 -5.53 -3.09 -7.23
N ASP A 264 -5.45 -4.31 -6.71
CA ASP A 264 -6.43 -5.40 -6.89
C ASP A 264 -7.72 -5.25 -6.06
N GLY A 265 -7.86 -4.15 -5.32
CA GLY A 265 -9.04 -3.87 -4.48
C GLY A 265 -8.98 -4.49 -3.08
N PHE A 266 -7.84 -5.03 -2.66
CA PHE A 266 -7.73 -5.74 -1.38
C PHE A 266 -7.50 -4.87 -0.14
N GLY A 267 -7.32 -3.54 -0.28
CA GLY A 267 -6.95 -2.68 0.85
C GLY A 267 -7.99 -2.68 1.99
N LEU A 268 -9.29 -2.58 1.66
CA LEU A 268 -10.37 -2.66 2.65
C LEU A 268 -10.56 -4.07 3.18
N THR A 269 -10.44 -5.10 2.32
CA THR A 269 -10.48 -6.50 2.71
C THR A 269 -9.39 -6.82 3.74
N LYS A 270 -8.15 -6.39 3.50
CA LYS A 270 -7.02 -6.58 4.42
C LYS A 270 -7.24 -5.82 5.72
N ALA A 271 -7.68 -4.56 5.65
CA ALA A 271 -7.98 -3.77 6.85
C ALA A 271 -9.03 -4.46 7.72
N TYR A 272 -10.10 -4.99 7.13
CA TYR A 272 -11.15 -5.70 7.84
C TYR A 272 -10.65 -7.04 8.38
N PHE A 273 -9.97 -7.84 7.56
CA PHE A 273 -9.36 -9.12 7.96
C PHE A 273 -8.44 -8.97 9.18
N VAL A 274 -7.50 -8.03 9.13
CA VAL A 274 -6.57 -7.76 10.24
C VAL A 274 -7.32 -7.24 11.46
N THR A 275 -8.31 -6.35 11.28
CA THR A 275 -9.16 -5.88 12.39
C THR A 275 -9.81 -7.05 13.13
N ARG A 276 -10.39 -8.00 12.38
CA ARG A 276 -11.05 -9.19 12.95
C ARG A 276 -10.07 -10.18 13.57
N GLN A 277 -8.86 -10.33 13.01
CA GLN A 277 -7.79 -11.14 13.60
C GLN A 277 -7.47 -10.72 15.05
N PHE A 278 -7.48 -9.41 15.33
CA PHE A 278 -7.27 -8.87 16.68
C PHE A 278 -8.55 -8.68 17.48
N GLY A 279 -9.67 -9.30 17.09
CA GLY A 279 -10.95 -9.20 17.80
C GLY A 279 -11.61 -7.81 17.73
N GLY A 280 -11.13 -6.95 16.82
CA GLY A 280 -11.61 -5.59 16.66
C GLY A 280 -12.92 -5.48 15.86
N ARG A 281 -13.32 -4.23 15.70
CA ARG A 281 -14.54 -3.81 14.98
C ARG A 281 -14.20 -2.72 13.96
N MET A 282 -14.91 -2.73 12.83
CA MET A 282 -14.74 -1.78 11.75
C MET A 282 -16.09 -1.13 11.39
N TRP A 283 -16.07 0.18 11.20
CA TRP A 283 -17.20 0.96 10.72
C TRP A 283 -16.82 1.72 9.46
N ILE A 284 -17.79 1.87 8.57
CA ILE A 284 -17.67 2.67 7.35
C ILE A 284 -18.85 3.66 7.33
N ALA A 285 -18.53 4.95 7.23
CA ALA A 285 -19.50 6.00 6.94
C ALA A 285 -19.15 6.61 5.58
N SER A 286 -20.03 6.48 4.60
CA SER A 286 -19.74 6.96 3.24
C SER A 286 -20.98 7.57 2.59
N GLN A 287 -20.75 8.46 1.64
CA GLN A 287 -21.79 8.98 0.75
C GLN A 287 -21.16 9.36 -0.59
N VAL A 288 -21.82 8.97 -1.69
CA VAL A 288 -21.38 9.28 -3.06
C VAL A 288 -21.18 10.79 -3.23
N ASP A 289 -20.05 11.16 -3.84
CA ASP A 289 -19.58 12.53 -4.10
C ASP A 289 -19.37 13.39 -2.84
N VAL A 290 -19.30 12.77 -1.66
CA VAL A 290 -19.00 13.43 -0.38
C VAL A 290 -17.71 12.92 0.23
N GLY A 291 -17.52 11.59 0.24
CA GLY A 291 -16.31 10.97 0.80
C GLY A 291 -16.60 9.71 1.61
N THR A 292 -15.54 9.17 2.21
CA THR A 292 -15.59 7.96 3.03
C THR A 292 -14.81 8.15 4.31
N ARG A 293 -15.36 7.66 5.42
CA ARG A 293 -14.68 7.52 6.71
C ARG A 293 -14.67 6.05 7.10
N VAL A 294 -13.48 5.49 7.31
CA VAL A 294 -13.26 4.17 7.87
C VAL A 294 -12.75 4.33 9.30
N ARG A 295 -13.37 3.63 10.25
CA ARG A 295 -12.98 3.61 11.66
C ARG A 295 -12.76 2.18 12.12
N ILE A 296 -11.65 1.93 12.79
CA ILE A 296 -11.29 0.65 13.40
C ILE A 296 -11.11 0.85 14.90
N GLU A 297 -11.61 -0.09 15.71
CA GLU A 297 -11.36 -0.16 17.15
C GLU A 297 -10.89 -1.56 17.54
N ILE A 298 -9.80 -1.65 18.32
CA ILE A 298 -9.22 -2.89 18.82
C ILE A 298 -8.92 -2.72 20.31
N GLU A 299 -9.45 -3.60 21.16
CA GLU A 299 -9.21 -3.60 22.61
C GLU A 299 -7.92 -4.35 22.94
N HIS A 300 -7.11 -3.86 23.89
CA HIS A 300 -5.83 -4.47 24.30
C HIS A 300 -5.45 -4.18 25.75
#